data_AF-A0A4Y8C4L4-F1
#
_entry.id   AF-A0A4Y8C4L4-F1
#
_cell.length_a   1.000
_cell.length_b   1.000
_cell.length_c   1.000
_cell.angle_alpha   90.00
_cell.angle_beta   90.00
_cell.angle_gamma   90.00
#
_symmetry.space_group_name_H-M   'P 1'
#
loop_
_entity.id
_entity.type
_entity.pdbx_description
1 polymer ?
#
loop_
_entity_poly.entity_id
_entity_poly.type
_entity_poly.pdbx_seq_one_letter_code
_entity_poly.pdbx_strand_id
1 'polypeptide(L)'
;AREYSIALALRRVDKNLEFYFAPGNGATESLGTNLNLKDPVVLATYAKEKGFDLCIVGSESFLAEGVVDIFKQQGLAIFGP
;
A
#
# COMPACT_ATOMS: atom_id res chain seq x y z
N ALA A 1 -3.75 7.39 -9.90
CA ALA A 1 -3.89 6.71 -11.22
C ALA A 1 -2.89 5.56 -11.36
N ARG A 2 -1.62 5.77 -11.01
CA ARG A 2 -0.56 4.74 -11.03
C ARG A 2 -0.89 3.52 -10.16
N GLU A 3 -1.30 3.75 -8.92
CA GLU A 3 -1.59 2.72 -7.92
C GLU A 3 -2.82 1.88 -8.31
N TYR A 4 -3.84 2.53 -8.89
CA TYR A 4 -5.01 1.85 -9.47
C TYR A 4 -4.58 0.87 -10.58
N SER A 5 -3.73 1.33 -11.51
CA SER A 5 -3.25 0.49 -12.61
C SER A 5 -2.43 -0.70 -12.12
N ILE A 6 -1.62 -0.52 -11.07
CA ILE A 6 -0.86 -1.61 -10.44
C ILE A 6 -1.81 -2.66 -9.86
N ALA A 7 -2.78 -2.24 -9.03
CA ALA A 7 -3.76 -3.16 -8.45
C ALA A 7 -4.62 -3.86 -9.52
N LEU A 8 -5.00 -3.15 -10.57
CA LEU A 8 -5.74 -3.72 -11.70
C LEU A 8 -4.92 -4.79 -12.43
N ALA A 9 -3.62 -4.58 -12.61
CA ALA A 9 -2.73 -5.58 -13.21
C ALA A 9 -2.57 -6.81 -12.30
N LEU A 10 -2.36 -6.62 -11.00
CA LEU A 10 -2.25 -7.72 -10.03
C LEU A 10 -3.54 -8.55 -9.95
N ARG A 11 -4.72 -7.91 -9.97
CA ARG A 11 -6.02 -8.59 -9.98
C ARG A 11 -6.21 -9.52 -11.19
N ARG A 12 -5.55 -9.24 -12.32
CA ARG A 12 -5.59 -10.10 -13.51
C ARG A 12 -4.76 -11.36 -13.33
N VAL A 13 -3.72 -11.32 -12.49
CA VAL A 13 -2.88 -12.48 -12.15
C VAL A 13 -3.60 -13.35 -11.13
N ASP A 14 -4.12 -12.75 -10.06
CA ASP A 14 -4.93 -13.44 -9.06
C ASP A 14 -6.13 -12.58 -8.65
N LYS A 15 -7.34 -13.14 -8.85
CA LYS A 15 -8.60 -12.48 -8.54
C LYS A 15 -8.92 -12.46 -7.05
N ASN A 16 -8.28 -13.31 -6.25
CA ASN A 16 -8.52 -13.43 -4.82
C ASN A 16 -7.73 -12.40 -3.99
N LEU A 17 -6.88 -11.61 -4.62
CA LEU A 17 -6.14 -10.55 -3.93
C LEU A 17 -7.09 -9.50 -3.33
N GLU A 18 -6.86 -9.20 -2.07
CA GLU A 18 -7.48 -8.08 -1.38
C GLU A 18 -6.57 -6.85 -1.46
N PHE A 19 -7.15 -5.71 -1.83
CA PHE A 19 -6.39 -4.47 -2.00
C PHE A 19 -6.80 -3.43 -0.98
N TYR A 20 -5.79 -2.75 -0.45
CA TYR A 20 -5.93 -1.61 0.42
C TYR A 20 -5.07 -0.47 -0.15
N PHE A 21 -5.62 0.74 -0.14
CA PHE A 21 -4.97 1.93 -0.69
C PHE A 21 -4.90 3.02 0.35
N ALA A 22 -3.73 3.63 0.55
CA ALA A 22 -3.54 4.73 1.46
C ALA A 22 -2.95 5.95 0.72
N PRO A 23 -3.64 7.10 0.65
CA PRO A 23 -5.04 7.31 1.06
C PRO A 23 -6.07 6.77 0.06
N GLY A 24 -5.64 6.35 -1.13
CA GLY A 24 -6.55 6.00 -2.24
C GLY A 24 -7.19 7.21 -2.92
N ASN A 25 -8.12 6.95 -3.84
CA ASN A 25 -8.95 7.92 -4.55
C ASN A 25 -10.25 7.26 -5.04
N GLY A 26 -11.15 8.04 -5.67
CA GLY A 26 -12.45 7.51 -6.13
C GLY A 26 -12.35 6.35 -7.14
N ALA A 27 -11.24 6.20 -7.88
CA ALA A 27 -11.06 5.05 -8.77
C ALA A 27 -10.70 3.77 -7.98
N THR A 28 -9.87 3.88 -6.94
CA THR A 28 -9.42 2.72 -6.15
C THR A 28 -10.52 2.12 -5.28
N GLU A 29 -11.59 2.87 -4.98
CA GLU A 29 -12.78 2.36 -4.27
C GLU A 29 -13.45 1.19 -4.99
N SER A 30 -13.33 1.13 -6.33
CA SER A 30 -13.87 0.02 -7.13
C SER A 30 -13.02 -1.26 -7.08
N LEU A 31 -11.78 -1.20 -6.57
CA LEU A 31 -10.84 -2.31 -6.55
C LEU A 31 -10.52 -2.84 -5.15
N GLY A 32 -10.72 -2.02 -4.12
CA GLY A 32 -10.36 -2.34 -2.73
C GLY A 32 -10.75 -1.24 -1.75
N THR A 33 -10.18 -1.29 -0.55
CA THR A 33 -10.52 -0.39 0.55
C THR A 33 -9.58 0.80 0.61
N ASN A 34 -10.12 2.02 0.58
CA ASN A 34 -9.34 3.22 0.84
C ASN A 34 -9.19 3.45 2.35
N LEU A 35 -7.96 3.61 2.81
CA LEU A 35 -7.61 3.90 4.19
C LEU A 35 -7.38 5.40 4.35
N ASN A 36 -8.03 6.03 5.33
CA ASN A 36 -7.76 7.43 5.67
C ASN A 36 -6.53 7.55 6.60
N LEU A 37 -5.41 6.98 6.18
CA LEU A 37 -4.13 6.98 6.88
C LEU A 37 -3.06 7.57 5.96
N LYS A 38 -2.25 8.48 6.49
CA LYS A 38 -1.21 9.18 5.73
C LYS A 38 0.14 9.25 6.45
N ASP A 39 0.21 8.85 7.71
CA ASP A 39 1.47 8.83 8.44
C ASP A 39 2.18 7.48 8.18
N PRO A 40 3.43 7.46 7.70
CA PRO A 40 4.17 6.23 7.41
C PRO A 40 4.31 5.28 8.61
N VAL A 41 4.47 5.81 9.83
CA VAL A 41 4.63 5.00 11.05
C VAL A 41 3.29 4.37 11.44
N VAL A 42 2.21 5.14 11.34
CA VAL A 42 0.84 4.62 11.55
C VAL A 42 0.50 3.56 10.50
N LEU A 43 0.87 3.79 9.23
CA LEU A 43 0.65 2.83 8.14
C LEU A 43 1.42 1.53 8.36
N ALA A 44 2.69 1.60 8.77
CA ALA A 44 3.49 0.41 9.06
C ALA A 44 2.87 -0.40 10.21
N THR A 45 2.48 0.28 11.28
CA THR A 45 1.85 -0.37 12.44
C THR A 45 0.54 -1.05 12.04
N TYR A 46 -0.32 -0.34 11.30
CA TYR A 46 -1.56 -0.88 10.79
C TYR A 46 -1.34 -2.09 9.87
N ALA A 47 -0.36 -2.00 8.98
CA ALA A 47 -0.04 -3.08 8.05
C ALA A 47 0.43 -4.35 8.76
N LYS A 48 1.23 -4.18 9.82
CA LYS A 48 1.69 -5.28 10.66
C LYS A 48 0.55 -5.93 11.44
N GLU A 49 -0.32 -5.13 12.06
CA GLU A 49 -1.47 -5.64 12.81
C GLU A 49 -2.49 -6.36 11.92
N LYS A 50 -2.66 -5.90 10.67
CA LYS A 50 -3.52 -6.55 9.68
C LYS A 50 -2.89 -7.74 8.98
N GLY A 51 -1.58 -7.92 9.11
CA GLY A 51 -0.85 -9.01 8.48
C GLY A 51 -0.80 -8.91 6.96
N PHE A 52 -0.56 -7.72 6.39
CA PHE A 52 -0.40 -7.59 4.94
C PHE A 52 0.84 -8.32 4.43
N ASP A 53 0.66 -9.14 3.39
CA ASP A 53 1.73 -9.94 2.79
C ASP A 53 2.73 -9.10 1.99
N LEU A 54 2.25 -8.04 1.33
CA LEU A 54 3.06 -7.17 0.48
C LEU A 54 2.52 -5.74 0.50
N CYS A 55 3.43 -4.79 0.70
CA CYS A 55 3.17 -3.37 0.57
C CYS A 55 3.89 -2.81 -0.68
N ILE A 56 3.25 -1.89 -1.41
CA ILE A 56 3.84 -1.24 -2.58
C ILE A 56 3.71 0.27 -2.38
N VAL A 57 4.83 0.99 -2.41
CA VAL A 57 4.84 2.46 -2.37
C VAL A 57 5.04 3.01 -3.79
N GLY A 58 4.04 3.77 -4.26
CA GLY A 58 4.12 4.52 -5.52
C GLY A 58 4.34 6.02 -5.34
N SER A 59 4.09 6.56 -4.15
CA SER A 59 4.16 7.99 -3.84
C SER A 59 5.58 8.44 -3.56
N GLU A 60 6.07 9.41 -4.31
CA GLU A 60 7.36 10.04 -4.10
C GLU A 60 7.44 10.76 -2.75
N SER A 61 6.31 11.24 -2.20
CA SER A 61 6.29 11.88 -0.88
C SER A 61 6.62 10.88 0.24
N PHE A 62 6.01 9.68 0.20
CA PHE A 62 6.27 8.66 1.21
C PHE A 62 7.68 8.11 1.12
N LEU A 63 8.24 8.03 -0.08
CA LEU A 63 9.65 7.70 -0.26
C LEU A 63 10.57 8.73 0.39
N ALA A 64 10.30 10.02 0.21
CA ALA A 64 11.05 11.10 0.86
C ALA A 64 10.92 11.08 2.39
N GLU A 65 9.80 10.57 2.91
CA GLU A 65 9.55 10.35 4.35
C GLU A 65 10.18 9.05 4.90
N GLY A 66 10.89 8.27 4.08
CA GLY A 66 11.58 7.06 4.51
C GLY A 66 10.65 5.87 4.78
N VAL A 67 9.48 5.81 4.15
CA VAL A 67 8.48 4.74 4.37
C VAL A 67 9.06 3.34 4.21
N VAL A 68 9.99 3.16 3.27
CA VAL A 68 10.61 1.85 2.98
C VAL A 68 11.40 1.36 4.19
N ASP A 69 12.18 2.24 4.82
CA ASP A 69 12.98 1.88 6.00
C ASP A 69 12.08 1.64 7.21
N ILE A 70 11.03 2.46 7.39
CA ILE A 70 10.05 2.29 8.48
C ILE A 70 9.37 0.92 8.38
N PHE A 71 8.92 0.53 7.19
CA PHE A 71 8.25 -0.77 6.98
C PHE A 71 9.21 -1.94 7.18
N LYS A 72 10.45 -1.83 6.67
CA LYS A 72 11.48 -2.86 6.85
C LYS A 72 11.85 -3.06 8.32
N GLN A 73 12.00 -1.98 9.09
CA GLN A 73 12.26 -2.05 10.53
C GLN A 73 11.16 -2.77 11.30
N GLN A 74 9.92 -2.72 10.81
CA GLN A 74 8.80 -3.45 11.40
C GLN A 74 8.68 -4.91 10.93
N GLY A 75 9.53 -5.34 9.99
CA GLY A 75 9.52 -6.69 9.41
C GLY A 75 8.53 -6.86 8.26
N LEU A 76 8.05 -5.78 7.65
CA LEU A 76 7.10 -5.81 6.54
C LEU A 76 7.79 -5.92 5.18
N ALA A 77 7.23 -6.73 4.30
CA ALA A 77 7.63 -6.76 2.90
C ALA A 77 7.11 -5.52 2.19
N ILE A 78 8.01 -4.67 1.69
CA ILE A 78 7.67 -3.46 0.95
C ILE A 78 8.50 -3.36 -0.33
N PHE A 79 7.84 -3.01 -1.42
CA PHE A 79 8.45 -2.67 -2.70
C PHE A 79 8.27 -1.18 -3.00
N GLY A 80 9.39 -0.52 -3.30
CA GLY A 80 9.46 0.88 -3.70
C GLY A 80 10.80 1.15 -4.38
N PRO A 81 10.88 2.13 -5.30
CA PRO A 81 12.14 2.58 -5.87
C PRO A 81 13.05 3.23 -4.82
#